data_AF-A0A2G4IA22-F1
#
_entry.id   AF-A0A2G4IA22-F1
#
_cell.length_a   1.000
_cell.length_b   1.000
_cell.length_c   1.000
_cell.angle_alpha   90.00
_cell.angle_beta   90.00
_cell.angle_gamma   90.00
#
_symmetry.space_group_name_H-M   'P 1'
#
loop_
_entity.id
_entity.type
_entity.pdbx_description
1 polymer ?
#
loop_
_entity_poly.entity_id
_entity_poly.type
_entity_poly.pdbx_seq_one_letter_code
_entity_poly.pdbx_strand_id
1 'polypeptide(L)'
;MKTLLAIACFTPLIAIAAGLGDSAIVLYNSSVEDSKAIASHYLTARGVPANQVIGLPLPAGETMTRKEFQELLQEPLLKALTERGLWKFRADAATREFNPTNPPAVIASQIRYAVLCFGVPLKIIRDPALTEPNSDKVQPELRRNEAAVDSELALLPLAAGRHQLTSALPNRNYAATNPAALHPTNGILLVARLDGPTAAIARSLVDKALVAERDGLWGRAYFDARGLRDGGYLTGDEWIRKAAETTRRSGFETVLDDSAPTFSAGFPLSQVGLYAGWYDGGVSGPFERERVEFLPGAVAYHLHSFSAHTLRSADKN
;
A
#
# COMPACT_ATOMS: atom_id res chain seq x y z
N MET A 1 50.03 -35.77 13.03
CA MET A 1 48.72 -35.10 13.11
C MET A 1 48.77 -33.83 12.27
N LYS A 2 48.16 -33.83 11.08
CA LYS A 2 48.03 -32.65 10.22
C LYS A 2 46.57 -32.20 10.27
N THR A 3 46.32 -31.09 10.93
CA THR A 3 44.98 -30.51 11.06
C THR A 3 44.67 -29.73 9.79
N LEU A 4 43.75 -30.24 8.96
CA LEU A 4 43.22 -29.49 7.82
C LEU A 4 42.25 -28.43 8.33
N LEU A 5 42.55 -27.17 8.04
CA LEU A 5 41.67 -26.03 8.27
C LEU A 5 40.69 -25.96 7.09
N ALA A 6 39.44 -26.37 7.30
CA ALA A 6 38.37 -26.22 6.31
C ALA A 6 37.91 -24.77 6.29
N ILE A 7 38.25 -24.04 5.23
CA ILE A 7 37.73 -22.71 4.95
C ILE A 7 36.29 -22.90 4.44
N ALA A 8 35.31 -22.66 5.30
CA ALA A 8 33.92 -22.60 4.89
C ALA A 8 33.69 -21.31 4.07
N CYS A 9 33.63 -21.44 2.75
CA CYS A 9 33.11 -20.39 1.89
C CYS A 9 31.63 -20.16 2.23
N PHE A 10 31.35 -19.14 3.05
CA PHE A 10 30.02 -18.54 3.13
C PHE A 10 29.74 -17.86 1.80
N THR A 11 29.10 -18.56 0.86
CA THR A 11 28.37 -17.88 -0.21
C THR A 11 27.26 -17.09 0.45
N PRO A 12 27.20 -15.75 0.31
CA PRO A 12 26.04 -15.02 0.76
C PRO A 12 24.85 -15.56 -0.05
N LEU A 13 23.84 -16.08 0.63
CA LEU A 13 22.52 -16.19 0.03
C LEU A 13 22.09 -14.76 -0.28
N ILE A 14 22.39 -14.30 -1.50
CA ILE A 14 21.57 -13.25 -2.10
C ILE A 14 20.21 -13.93 -2.19
N ALA A 15 19.34 -13.66 -1.23
CA ALA A 15 17.93 -13.94 -1.37
C ALA A 15 17.49 -13.08 -2.55
N ILE A 16 17.60 -13.65 -3.75
CA ILE A 16 16.98 -13.09 -4.92
C ILE A 16 15.52 -12.96 -4.50
N ALA A 17 14.97 -11.75 -4.50
CA ALA A 17 13.53 -11.52 -4.33
C ALA A 17 12.68 -12.20 -5.45
N ALA A 18 13.31 -13.05 -6.28
CA ALA A 18 12.69 -14.00 -7.18
C ALA A 18 11.88 -15.00 -6.34
N GLY A 19 10.57 -14.80 -6.36
CA GLY A 19 9.58 -15.61 -5.66
C GLY A 19 8.39 -14.81 -5.14
N LEU A 20 8.43 -13.47 -5.15
CA LEU A 20 7.31 -12.66 -4.66
C LEU A 20 6.13 -12.57 -5.64
N GLY A 21 6.35 -12.75 -6.94
CA GLY A 21 5.30 -12.68 -7.97
C GLY A 21 4.15 -13.66 -7.72
N ASP A 22 4.48 -14.89 -7.33
CA ASP A 22 3.52 -15.94 -7.00
C ASP A 22 2.68 -15.61 -5.77
N SER A 23 3.14 -14.69 -4.92
CA SER A 23 2.41 -14.24 -3.73
C SER A 23 1.50 -13.02 -3.97
N ALA A 24 1.36 -12.54 -5.21
CA ALA A 24 0.62 -11.33 -5.53
C ALA A 24 -0.50 -11.58 -6.55
N ILE A 25 -1.68 -11.00 -6.32
CA ILE A 25 -2.64 -10.75 -7.41
C ILE A 25 -2.41 -9.37 -8.00
N VAL A 26 -2.69 -9.24 -9.30
CA VAL A 26 -2.66 -7.98 -10.03
C VAL A 26 -4.07 -7.69 -10.50
N LEU A 27 -4.65 -6.59 -10.00
CA LEU A 27 -5.99 -6.14 -10.37
C LEU A 27 -5.90 -4.95 -11.30
N TYR A 28 -6.56 -5.03 -12.44
CA TYR A 28 -6.61 -3.93 -13.40
C TYR A 28 -8.03 -3.62 -13.85
N ASN A 29 -8.24 -2.37 -14.24
CA ASN A 29 -9.49 -1.94 -14.82
C ASN A 29 -9.52 -2.30 -16.31
N SER A 30 -10.30 -3.32 -16.67
CA SER A 30 -10.43 -3.76 -18.07
C SER A 30 -11.10 -2.76 -18.99
N SER A 31 -11.76 -1.73 -18.44
CA SER A 31 -12.33 -0.60 -19.19
C SER A 31 -11.27 0.46 -19.54
N VAL A 32 -10.04 0.33 -19.07
CA VAL A 32 -8.94 1.29 -19.27
C VAL A 32 -7.74 0.55 -19.86
N GLU A 33 -7.42 0.81 -21.14
CA GLU A 33 -6.36 0.09 -21.86
C GLU A 33 -4.99 0.22 -21.18
N ASP A 34 -4.67 1.42 -20.68
CA ASP A 34 -3.43 1.67 -19.94
C ASP A 34 -3.32 0.83 -18.66
N SER A 35 -4.44 0.54 -17.99
CA SER A 35 -4.47 -0.32 -16.81
C SER A 35 -4.02 -1.73 -17.14
N LYS A 36 -4.55 -2.28 -18.24
CA LYS A 36 -4.20 -3.60 -18.77
C LYS A 36 -2.73 -3.66 -19.22
N ALA A 37 -2.24 -2.60 -19.86
CA ALA A 37 -0.85 -2.50 -20.28
C ALA A 37 0.11 -2.52 -19.07
N ILE A 38 -0.22 -1.79 -17.99
CA ILE A 38 0.57 -1.80 -16.75
C ILE A 38 0.51 -3.17 -16.06
N ALA A 39 -0.65 -3.81 -16.00
CA ALA A 39 -0.78 -5.15 -15.42
C ALA A 39 0.05 -6.19 -16.18
N SER A 40 0.02 -6.13 -17.51
CA SER A 40 0.81 -7.03 -18.37
C SER A 40 2.32 -6.78 -18.22
N HIS A 41 2.71 -5.51 -18.07
CA HIS A 41 4.09 -5.13 -17.78
C HIS A 41 4.55 -5.68 -16.43
N TYR A 42 3.75 -5.49 -15.37
CA TYR A 42 4.07 -5.99 -14.03
C TYR A 42 4.13 -7.52 -13.98
N LEU A 43 3.18 -8.20 -14.64
CA LEU A 43 3.17 -9.66 -14.80
C LEU A 43 4.52 -10.15 -15.31
N THR A 44 4.96 -9.60 -16.44
CA THR A 44 6.20 -10.00 -17.11
C THR A 44 7.42 -9.64 -16.26
N ALA A 45 7.46 -8.42 -15.73
CA ALA A 45 8.59 -7.89 -14.97
C ALA A 45 8.82 -8.61 -13.63
N ARG A 46 7.75 -9.09 -12.98
CA ARG A 46 7.80 -9.74 -11.66
C ARG A 46 7.57 -11.24 -11.68
N GLY A 47 7.32 -11.81 -12.87
CA GLY A 47 6.99 -13.23 -13.02
C GLY A 47 5.69 -13.61 -12.29
N VAL A 48 4.68 -12.73 -12.28
CA VAL A 48 3.38 -13.07 -11.69
C VAL A 48 2.70 -14.15 -12.54
N PRO A 49 2.18 -15.23 -11.95
CA PRO A 49 1.40 -16.22 -12.68
C PRO A 49 0.21 -15.59 -13.43
N ALA A 50 -0.05 -16.04 -14.65
CA ALA A 50 -1.13 -15.48 -15.47
C ALA A 50 -2.53 -15.65 -14.81
N ASN A 51 -2.73 -16.72 -14.04
CA ASN A 51 -3.95 -16.92 -13.25
C ASN A 51 -4.07 -15.95 -12.06
N GLN A 52 -3.05 -15.15 -11.74
CA GLN A 52 -3.10 -14.13 -10.68
C GLN A 52 -3.34 -12.71 -11.22
N VAL A 53 -3.49 -12.56 -12.54
CA VAL A 53 -3.85 -11.27 -13.16
C VAL A 53 -5.35 -11.27 -13.48
N ILE A 54 -6.07 -10.32 -12.92
CA ILE A 54 -7.54 -10.24 -12.96
C ILE A 54 -7.96 -8.86 -13.47
N GLY A 55 -8.66 -8.85 -14.61
CA GLY A 55 -9.28 -7.66 -15.16
C GLY A 55 -10.75 -7.60 -14.81
N LEU A 56 -11.21 -6.45 -14.30
CA LEU A 56 -12.60 -6.20 -13.96
C LEU A 56 -13.11 -4.94 -14.69
N PRO A 57 -14.35 -4.89 -15.18
CA PRO A 57 -14.88 -3.74 -15.91
C PRO A 57 -15.33 -2.66 -14.94
N LEU A 58 -14.36 -1.88 -14.42
CA LEU A 58 -14.61 -0.86 -13.39
C LEU A 58 -14.86 0.52 -14.03
N PRO A 59 -15.51 1.45 -13.32
CA PRO A 59 -15.59 2.85 -13.76
C PRO A 59 -14.20 3.44 -14.03
N ALA A 60 -14.06 4.25 -15.07
CA ALA A 60 -12.77 4.83 -15.46
C ALA A 60 -12.31 5.99 -14.55
N GLY A 61 -13.21 6.55 -13.73
CA GLY A 61 -12.92 7.61 -12.78
C GLY A 61 -12.28 7.11 -11.47
N GLU A 62 -11.91 8.05 -10.59
CA GLU A 62 -11.33 7.72 -9.27
C GLU A 62 -12.36 7.26 -8.23
N THR A 63 -13.65 7.31 -8.57
CA THR A 63 -14.75 7.03 -7.64
C THR A 63 -15.67 5.96 -8.18
N MET A 64 -16.23 5.16 -7.27
CA MET A 64 -17.31 4.24 -7.55
C MET A 64 -18.36 4.26 -6.42
N THR A 65 -19.59 3.90 -6.74
CA THR A 65 -20.67 3.67 -5.76
C THR A 65 -20.42 2.39 -4.96
N ARG A 66 -21.08 2.27 -3.80
CA ARG A 66 -21.05 1.03 -3.02
C ARG A 66 -21.58 -0.17 -3.81
N LYS A 67 -22.62 0.04 -4.61
CA LYS A 67 -23.19 -0.98 -5.51
C LYS A 67 -22.19 -1.42 -6.58
N GLU A 68 -21.56 -0.48 -7.28
CA GLU A 68 -20.52 -0.81 -8.26
C GLU A 68 -19.33 -1.54 -7.61
N PHE A 69 -18.94 -1.17 -6.39
CA PHE A 69 -17.89 -1.88 -5.67
C PHE A 69 -18.28 -3.33 -5.40
N GLN A 70 -19.52 -3.57 -4.96
CA GLN A 70 -20.00 -4.92 -4.70
C GLN A 70 -20.09 -5.76 -5.99
N GLU A 71 -20.81 -5.25 -6.99
CA GLU A 71 -21.18 -6.00 -8.19
C GLU A 71 -20.05 -6.12 -9.22
N LEU A 72 -19.19 -5.10 -9.36
CA LEU A 72 -18.14 -5.06 -10.40
C LEU A 72 -16.76 -5.45 -9.86
N LEU A 73 -16.53 -5.31 -8.55
CA LEU A 73 -15.23 -5.54 -7.94
C LEU A 73 -15.24 -6.69 -6.93
N GLN A 74 -15.94 -6.54 -5.80
CA GLN A 74 -15.89 -7.46 -4.67
C GLN A 74 -16.37 -8.87 -5.04
N GLU A 75 -17.60 -9.03 -5.53
CA GLU A 75 -18.16 -10.35 -5.83
C GLU A 75 -17.41 -11.05 -6.96
N PRO A 76 -17.11 -10.40 -8.11
CA PRO A 76 -16.30 -11.01 -9.17
C PRO A 76 -14.90 -11.40 -8.69
N LEU A 77 -14.27 -10.59 -7.83
CA LEU A 77 -12.96 -10.89 -7.29
C LEU A 77 -13.00 -12.10 -6.35
N LEU A 78 -13.93 -12.16 -5.40
CA LEU A 78 -14.07 -13.30 -4.48
C LEU A 78 -14.34 -14.61 -5.25
N LYS A 79 -15.17 -14.55 -6.29
CA LYS A 79 -15.40 -15.66 -7.21
C LYS A 79 -14.11 -16.08 -7.91
N ALA A 80 -13.39 -15.14 -8.52
CA ALA A 80 -12.13 -15.43 -9.22
C ALA A 80 -11.07 -16.02 -8.28
N LEU A 81 -10.93 -15.50 -7.05
CA LEU A 81 -9.98 -16.02 -6.05
C LEU A 81 -10.28 -17.46 -5.66
N THR A 82 -11.56 -17.82 -5.59
CA THR A 82 -12.01 -19.20 -5.30
C THR A 82 -11.78 -20.13 -6.49
N GLU A 83 -12.28 -19.75 -7.67
CA GLU A 83 -12.22 -20.57 -8.88
C GLU A 83 -10.78 -20.85 -9.34
N ARG A 84 -9.88 -19.90 -9.09
CA ARG A 84 -8.46 -20.02 -9.43
C ARG A 84 -7.63 -20.70 -8.33
N GLY A 85 -8.27 -21.13 -7.23
CA GLY A 85 -7.60 -21.82 -6.12
C GLY A 85 -6.65 -20.93 -5.32
N LEU A 86 -6.75 -19.61 -5.46
CA LEU A 86 -5.86 -18.66 -4.78
C LEU A 86 -6.23 -18.55 -3.30
N TRP A 87 -7.53 -18.59 -2.98
CA TRP A 87 -8.05 -18.63 -1.62
C TRP A 87 -8.95 -19.83 -1.39
N LYS A 88 -8.90 -20.36 -0.16
CA LYS A 88 -9.89 -21.29 0.37
C LYS A 88 -10.66 -20.61 1.49
N PHE A 89 -11.96 -20.47 1.31
CA PHE A 89 -12.86 -19.94 2.32
C PHE A 89 -13.30 -21.00 3.32
N ARG A 90 -13.69 -20.56 4.52
CA ARG A 90 -14.49 -21.39 5.43
C ARG A 90 -15.84 -21.70 4.79
N ALA A 91 -16.40 -22.86 5.14
CA ALA A 91 -17.72 -23.27 4.65
C ALA A 91 -18.83 -22.29 5.06
N ASP A 92 -18.71 -21.65 6.22
CA ASP A 92 -19.65 -20.67 6.75
C ASP A 92 -19.39 -19.23 6.28
N ALA A 93 -18.32 -18.97 5.51
CA ALA A 93 -17.88 -17.61 5.20
C ALA A 93 -18.97 -16.73 4.53
N ALA A 94 -19.84 -17.33 3.72
CA ALA A 94 -20.90 -16.62 3.01
C ALA A 94 -22.16 -16.36 3.86
N THR A 95 -22.40 -17.17 4.89
CA THR A 95 -23.64 -17.12 5.71
C THR A 95 -23.42 -16.59 7.12
N ARG A 96 -22.16 -16.53 7.56
CA ARG A 96 -21.78 -16.12 8.89
C ARG A 96 -22.03 -14.63 9.11
N GLU A 97 -22.69 -14.30 10.21
CA GLU A 97 -22.80 -12.92 10.67
C GLU A 97 -21.43 -12.37 11.10
N PHE A 98 -21.14 -11.14 10.72
CA PHE A 98 -19.89 -10.50 11.10
C PHE A 98 -19.83 -10.26 12.62
N ASN A 99 -18.72 -10.66 13.22
CA ASN A 99 -18.35 -10.32 14.58
C ASN A 99 -16.83 -10.07 14.60
N PRO A 100 -16.35 -8.96 15.18
CA PRO A 100 -14.92 -8.65 15.28
C PRO A 100 -14.05 -9.71 15.95
N THR A 101 -14.61 -10.66 16.70
CA THR A 101 -13.87 -11.79 17.31
C THR A 101 -13.91 -13.08 16.48
N ASN A 102 -14.72 -13.15 15.42
CA ASN A 102 -14.80 -14.32 14.55
C ASN A 102 -13.44 -14.63 13.91
N PRO A 103 -13.00 -15.89 13.80
CA PRO A 103 -11.86 -16.21 12.94
C PRO A 103 -12.06 -15.69 11.51
N PRO A 104 -10.99 -15.30 10.80
CA PRO A 104 -11.06 -14.82 9.41
C PRO A 104 -11.75 -15.80 8.46
N ALA A 105 -12.40 -15.27 7.43
CA ALA A 105 -13.13 -16.04 6.43
C ALA A 105 -12.23 -16.93 5.56
N VAL A 106 -10.96 -16.55 5.36
CA VAL A 106 -9.98 -17.31 4.57
C VAL A 106 -9.20 -18.27 5.47
N ILE A 107 -9.10 -19.55 5.07
CA ILE A 107 -8.35 -20.59 5.81
C ILE A 107 -7.08 -21.07 5.10
N ALA A 108 -6.94 -20.79 3.81
CA ALA A 108 -5.70 -21.00 3.08
C ALA A 108 -5.59 -19.94 1.98
N SER A 109 -4.36 -19.51 1.69
CA SER A 109 -4.08 -18.50 0.67
C SER A 109 -2.74 -18.78 0.00
N GLN A 110 -2.69 -18.70 -1.33
CA GLN A 110 -1.44 -18.69 -2.11
C GLN A 110 -0.85 -17.28 -2.22
N ILE A 111 -1.70 -16.26 -2.05
CA ILE A 111 -1.36 -14.86 -2.21
C ILE A 111 -1.30 -14.16 -0.85
N ARG A 112 -0.56 -13.07 -0.79
CA ARG A 112 -0.44 -12.18 0.37
C ARG A 112 -0.67 -10.72 0.00
N TYR A 113 -0.40 -10.38 -1.26
CA TYR A 113 -0.47 -9.02 -1.78
C TYR A 113 -1.55 -8.88 -2.85
N ALA A 114 -2.15 -7.70 -2.93
CA ALA A 114 -2.90 -7.25 -4.08
C ALA A 114 -2.31 -5.96 -4.63
N VAL A 115 -1.92 -5.99 -5.90
CA VAL A 115 -1.35 -4.87 -6.62
C VAL A 115 -2.43 -4.31 -7.55
N LEU A 116 -2.92 -3.12 -7.25
CA LEU A 116 -3.92 -2.43 -8.07
C LEU A 116 -3.20 -1.57 -9.11
N CYS A 117 -3.57 -1.72 -10.37
CA CYS A 117 -3.00 -0.93 -11.45
C CYS A 117 -3.76 0.39 -11.63
N PHE A 118 -3.07 1.38 -12.21
CA PHE A 118 -3.63 2.64 -12.70
C PHE A 118 -5.03 2.45 -13.30
N GLY A 119 -5.97 3.32 -12.94
CA GLY A 119 -7.35 3.26 -13.44
C GLY A 119 -8.31 2.38 -12.62
N VAL A 120 -7.84 1.63 -11.62
CA VAL A 120 -8.72 1.08 -10.57
C VAL A 120 -9.21 2.24 -9.68
N PRO A 121 -10.52 2.40 -9.41
CA PRO A 121 -11.02 3.50 -8.58
C PRO A 121 -10.35 3.58 -7.22
N LEU A 122 -10.21 4.79 -6.68
CA LEU A 122 -9.59 5.05 -5.38
C LEU A 122 -10.61 5.00 -4.24
N LYS A 123 -11.81 5.50 -4.49
CA LYS A 123 -12.80 5.88 -3.47
C LYS A 123 -14.14 5.21 -3.72
N ILE A 124 -14.75 4.73 -2.65
CA ILE A 124 -16.15 4.33 -2.62
C ILE A 124 -16.94 5.49 -2.01
N ILE A 125 -17.86 6.06 -2.77
CA ILE A 125 -18.64 7.20 -2.32
C ILE A 125 -19.71 6.77 -1.29
N ARG A 126 -20.11 7.72 -0.46
CA ARG A 126 -21.14 7.51 0.56
C ARG A 126 -22.45 7.06 -0.09
N ASP A 127 -23.06 6.03 0.47
CA ASP A 127 -24.41 5.61 0.14
C ASP A 127 -25.38 6.05 1.25
N PRO A 128 -26.24 7.06 1.02
CA PRO A 128 -27.18 7.54 2.02
C PRO A 128 -28.35 6.57 2.28
N ALA A 129 -28.60 5.62 1.36
CA ALA A 129 -29.67 4.62 1.51
C ALA A 129 -29.21 3.39 2.31
N LEU A 130 -27.91 3.20 2.47
CA LEU A 130 -27.34 2.10 3.22
C LEU A 130 -27.59 2.28 4.72
N THR A 131 -28.35 1.36 5.29
CA THR A 131 -28.61 1.26 6.73
C THR A 131 -28.17 -0.10 7.23
N GLU A 132 -27.36 -0.11 8.29
CA GLU A 132 -26.89 -1.34 8.94
C GLU A 132 -27.52 -1.48 10.33
N PRO A 133 -27.74 -2.71 10.82
CA PRO A 133 -28.21 -2.93 12.18
C PRO A 133 -27.31 -2.22 13.20
N ASN A 134 -27.92 -1.59 14.21
CA ASN A 134 -27.25 -0.84 15.27
C ASN A 134 -26.53 0.46 14.81
N SER A 135 -26.69 0.92 13.57
CA SER A 135 -26.10 2.20 13.14
C SER A 135 -26.64 3.40 13.95
N ASP A 136 -27.86 3.29 14.47
CA ASP A 136 -28.52 4.24 15.37
C ASP A 136 -27.81 4.40 16.72
N LYS A 137 -27.06 3.37 17.17
CA LYS A 137 -26.29 3.37 18.41
C LYS A 137 -24.91 4.01 18.26
N VAL A 138 -24.47 4.25 17.03
CA VAL A 138 -23.20 4.93 16.72
C VAL A 138 -23.43 6.45 16.74
N GLN A 139 -22.43 7.23 17.15
CA GLN A 139 -22.50 8.70 17.09
C GLN A 139 -22.72 9.17 15.63
N PRO A 140 -23.58 10.18 15.37
CA PRO A 140 -23.90 10.63 14.01
C PRO A 140 -22.67 10.91 13.12
N GLU A 141 -21.61 11.45 13.70
CA GLU A 141 -20.35 11.80 13.03
C GLU A 141 -19.59 10.57 12.49
N LEU A 142 -19.82 9.40 13.10
CA LEU A 142 -19.21 8.12 12.74
C LEU A 142 -20.15 7.22 11.91
N ARG A 143 -21.38 7.67 11.61
CA ARG A 143 -22.32 6.96 10.73
C ARG A 143 -21.96 7.18 9.24
N ARG A 144 -20.73 6.83 8.89
CA ARG A 144 -20.13 6.99 7.56
C ARG A 144 -19.83 5.62 6.97
N ASN A 145 -19.98 5.47 5.66
CA ASN A 145 -19.83 4.20 4.93
C ASN A 145 -19.05 4.33 3.61
N GLU A 146 -18.57 5.54 3.30
CA GLU A 146 -17.52 5.77 2.32
C GLU A 146 -16.20 5.16 2.80
N ALA A 147 -15.38 4.72 1.85
CA ALA A 147 -14.11 4.07 2.14
C ALA A 147 -13.13 4.25 0.98
N ALA A 148 -11.85 3.99 1.21
CA ALA A 148 -10.93 3.71 0.11
C ALA A 148 -11.23 2.31 -0.44
N VAL A 149 -11.08 2.13 -1.76
CA VAL A 149 -11.17 0.79 -2.37
C VAL A 149 -10.12 -0.15 -1.76
N ASP A 150 -8.93 0.38 -1.47
CA ASP A 150 -7.81 -0.35 -0.90
C ASP A 150 -8.13 -0.90 0.51
N SER A 151 -8.78 -0.10 1.35
CA SER A 151 -9.13 -0.54 2.71
C SER A 151 -10.19 -1.65 2.69
N GLU A 152 -11.17 -1.56 1.78
CA GLU A 152 -12.18 -2.61 1.64
C GLU A 152 -11.58 -3.90 1.08
N LEU A 153 -10.67 -3.78 0.11
CA LEU A 153 -9.92 -4.92 -0.41
C LEU A 153 -9.05 -5.57 0.67
N ALA A 154 -8.39 -4.78 1.51
CA ALA A 154 -7.56 -5.26 2.61
C ALA A 154 -8.36 -6.09 3.62
N LEU A 155 -9.66 -5.78 3.78
CA LEU A 155 -10.57 -6.44 4.71
C LEU A 155 -11.32 -7.64 4.11
N LEU A 156 -11.23 -7.92 2.80
CA LEU A 156 -11.91 -9.08 2.21
C LEU A 156 -11.61 -10.41 2.95
N PRO A 157 -10.38 -10.72 3.38
CA PRO A 157 -10.11 -11.97 4.08
C PRO A 157 -10.78 -12.06 5.47
N LEU A 158 -11.15 -10.92 6.05
CA LEU A 158 -11.77 -10.84 7.38
C LEU A 158 -13.14 -11.52 7.38
N ALA A 159 -13.98 -11.19 6.41
CA ALA A 159 -15.39 -11.54 6.40
C ALA A 159 -15.94 -11.85 4.99
N ALA A 160 -15.06 -12.13 4.01
CA ALA A 160 -15.44 -12.30 2.60
C ALA A 160 -16.29 -11.13 2.06
N GLY A 161 -15.92 -9.90 2.44
CA GLY A 161 -16.66 -8.68 2.04
C GLY A 161 -17.98 -8.44 2.76
N ARG A 162 -18.25 -9.18 3.85
CA ARG A 162 -19.44 -9.04 4.70
C ARG A 162 -19.16 -8.34 6.02
N HIS A 163 -18.07 -7.57 6.12
CA HIS A 163 -17.77 -6.78 7.32
C HIS A 163 -18.76 -5.62 7.45
N GLN A 164 -18.88 -5.10 8.67
CA GLN A 164 -19.66 -3.89 8.91
C GLN A 164 -19.04 -2.71 8.14
N LEU A 165 -19.86 -1.99 7.38
CA LEU A 165 -19.41 -0.89 6.53
C LEU A 165 -19.46 0.46 7.24
N THR A 166 -20.37 0.60 8.20
CA THR A 166 -20.58 1.83 8.96
C THR A 166 -19.64 1.89 10.14
N SER A 167 -19.01 3.05 10.34
CA SER A 167 -18.08 3.32 11.46
C SER A 167 -16.73 2.59 11.34
N ALA A 168 -15.92 2.69 12.39
CA ALA A 168 -14.59 2.10 12.45
C ALA A 168 -14.62 0.64 12.87
N LEU A 169 -13.73 -0.16 12.26
CA LEU A 169 -13.43 -1.53 12.69
C LEU A 169 -12.11 -1.58 13.45
N PRO A 170 -12.04 -2.32 14.58
CA PRO A 170 -10.77 -2.57 15.25
C PRO A 170 -9.80 -3.32 14.33
N ASN A 171 -8.59 -2.80 14.17
CA ASN A 171 -7.54 -3.49 13.43
C ASN A 171 -6.98 -4.66 14.25
N ARG A 172 -7.33 -5.88 13.88
CA ARG A 172 -6.85 -7.12 14.52
C ARG A 172 -5.33 -7.31 14.46
N ASN A 173 -4.69 -6.68 13.48
CA ASN A 173 -3.25 -6.76 13.25
C ASN A 173 -2.51 -5.54 13.84
N TYR A 174 -3.17 -4.71 14.64
CA TYR A 174 -2.53 -3.61 15.33
C TYR A 174 -1.38 -4.11 16.21
N ALA A 175 -0.25 -3.41 16.17
CA ALA A 175 0.99 -3.76 16.87
C ALA A 175 1.60 -5.14 16.50
N ALA A 176 1.20 -5.75 15.38
CA ALA A 176 1.85 -6.96 14.89
C ALA A 176 3.34 -6.69 14.57
N THR A 177 4.23 -7.35 15.29
CA THR A 177 5.70 -7.27 15.07
C THR A 177 6.24 -8.40 14.21
N ASN A 178 5.43 -9.44 13.96
CA ASN A 178 5.77 -10.53 13.07
C ASN A 178 5.14 -10.29 11.69
N PRO A 179 5.94 -10.01 10.64
CA PRO A 179 5.40 -9.81 9.29
C PRO A 179 4.59 -11.01 8.80
N ALA A 180 4.95 -12.24 9.16
CA ALA A 180 4.21 -13.44 8.75
C ALA A 180 2.77 -13.48 9.30
N ALA A 181 2.48 -12.71 10.36
CA ALA A 181 1.12 -12.55 10.86
C ALA A 181 0.24 -11.71 9.91
N LEU A 182 0.84 -10.84 9.09
CA LEU A 182 0.13 -10.05 8.09
C LEU A 182 -0.16 -10.90 6.85
N HIS A 183 -1.21 -11.72 6.93
CA HIS A 183 -1.56 -12.74 5.93
C HIS A 183 -3.09 -12.88 5.80
N PRO A 184 -3.64 -13.26 4.63
CA PRO A 184 -5.08 -13.40 4.45
C PRO A 184 -5.75 -14.38 5.43
N THR A 185 -5.05 -15.45 5.84
CA THR A 185 -5.56 -16.38 6.87
C THR A 185 -5.73 -15.74 8.25
N ASN A 186 -5.14 -14.55 8.46
CA ASN A 186 -5.24 -13.73 9.66
C ASN A 186 -6.11 -12.47 9.41
N GLY A 187 -6.86 -12.45 8.30
CA GLY A 187 -7.88 -11.44 8.05
C GLY A 187 -7.37 -10.15 7.40
N ILE A 188 -6.17 -10.17 6.80
CA ILE A 188 -5.63 -8.99 6.10
C ILE A 188 -4.99 -9.36 4.76
N LEU A 189 -5.35 -8.63 3.72
CA LEU A 189 -4.69 -8.63 2.41
C LEU A 189 -3.83 -7.36 2.31
N LEU A 190 -2.55 -7.50 1.96
CA LEU A 190 -1.66 -6.34 1.82
C LEU A 190 -1.88 -5.69 0.46
N VAL A 191 -2.61 -4.57 0.44
CA VAL A 191 -2.97 -3.86 -0.79
C VAL A 191 -1.96 -2.74 -1.08
N ALA A 192 -1.49 -2.67 -2.31
CA ALA A 192 -0.63 -1.62 -2.83
C ALA A 192 -1.08 -1.22 -4.24
N ARG A 193 -0.65 -0.04 -4.70
CA ARG A 193 -0.99 0.47 -6.04
C ARG A 193 0.23 0.78 -6.88
N LEU A 194 0.14 0.46 -8.17
CA LEU A 194 0.97 1.00 -9.23
C LEU A 194 0.19 2.13 -9.90
N ASP A 195 0.36 3.34 -9.39
CA ASP A 195 -0.47 4.46 -9.76
C ASP A 195 0.29 5.79 -9.74
N GLY A 196 -0.31 6.84 -10.29
CA GLY A 196 0.23 8.20 -10.32
C GLY A 196 -0.52 9.09 -11.31
N PRO A 197 -0.05 10.35 -11.51
CA PRO A 197 -0.76 11.32 -12.35
C PRO A 197 -1.01 10.83 -13.78
N THR A 198 -0.14 9.97 -14.29
CA THR A 198 -0.26 9.35 -15.62
C THR A 198 0.08 7.86 -15.58
N ALA A 199 -0.44 7.12 -16.56
CA ALA A 199 -0.09 5.71 -16.77
C ALA A 199 1.42 5.50 -16.98
N ALA A 200 2.09 6.44 -17.68
CA ALA A 200 3.53 6.39 -17.88
C ALA A 200 4.30 6.47 -16.55
N ILE A 201 3.89 7.33 -15.62
CA ILE A 201 4.48 7.41 -14.28
C ILE A 201 4.25 6.08 -13.54
N ALA A 202 3.02 5.58 -13.51
CA ALA A 202 2.67 4.32 -12.85
C ALA A 202 3.49 3.13 -13.39
N ARG A 203 3.64 3.02 -14.72
CA ARG A 203 4.49 2.01 -15.36
C ARG A 203 5.95 2.17 -14.94
N SER A 204 6.46 3.40 -14.91
CA SER A 204 7.85 3.69 -14.54
C SER A 204 8.20 3.29 -13.11
N LEU A 205 7.23 3.22 -12.19
CA LEU A 205 7.48 2.76 -10.81
C LEU A 205 7.99 1.32 -10.78
N VAL A 206 7.48 0.45 -11.67
CA VAL A 206 7.93 -0.94 -11.80
C VAL A 206 9.39 -0.96 -12.26
N ASP A 207 9.69 -0.23 -13.34
CA ASP A 207 11.02 -0.19 -13.94
C ASP A 207 12.06 0.37 -12.95
N LYS A 208 11.72 1.46 -12.24
CA LYS A 208 12.57 2.08 -11.23
C LYS A 208 12.84 1.15 -10.04
N ALA A 209 11.84 0.40 -9.59
CA ALA A 209 12.04 -0.58 -8.53
C ALA A 209 12.99 -1.70 -8.97
N LEU A 210 12.83 -2.23 -10.20
CA LEU A 210 13.74 -3.24 -10.74
C LEU A 210 15.18 -2.74 -10.89
N VAL A 211 15.36 -1.48 -11.29
CA VAL A 211 16.70 -0.85 -11.34
C VAL A 211 17.33 -0.84 -9.95
N ALA A 212 16.59 -0.40 -8.92
CA ALA A 212 17.11 -0.36 -7.55
C ALA A 212 17.39 -1.76 -6.96
N GLU A 213 16.57 -2.75 -7.30
CA GLU A 213 16.81 -4.13 -6.87
C GLU A 213 18.05 -4.74 -7.53
N ARG A 214 18.29 -4.41 -8.81
CA ARG A 214 19.47 -4.88 -9.55
C ARG A 214 20.75 -4.17 -9.11
N ASP A 215 20.70 -2.85 -8.99
CA ASP A 215 21.88 -2.00 -8.83
C ASP A 215 22.13 -1.56 -7.38
N GLY A 216 21.16 -1.80 -6.49
CA GLY A 216 21.12 -1.28 -5.12
C GLY A 216 20.27 0.00 -5.00
N LEU A 217 19.76 0.24 -3.79
CA LEU A 217 19.09 1.50 -3.47
C LEU A 217 20.14 2.58 -3.19
N TRP A 218 20.30 3.49 -4.15
CA TRP A 218 21.24 4.61 -4.06
C TRP A 218 20.53 5.92 -3.71
N GLY A 219 21.31 6.88 -3.21
CA GLY A 219 20.88 8.26 -3.01
C GLY A 219 21.15 8.78 -1.62
N ARG A 220 20.75 10.04 -1.42
CA ARG A 220 20.78 10.72 -0.13
C ARG A 220 19.47 10.51 0.60
N ALA A 221 19.52 10.55 1.92
CA ALA A 221 18.36 10.41 2.78
C ALA A 221 18.02 11.74 3.44
N TYR A 222 16.78 12.19 3.30
CA TYR A 222 16.29 13.47 3.81
C TYR A 222 15.14 13.25 4.78
N PHE A 223 15.27 13.77 5.99
CA PHE A 223 14.28 13.64 7.05
C PHE A 223 13.87 15.04 7.52
N ASP A 224 12.58 15.33 7.45
CA ASP A 224 11.99 16.63 7.78
C ASP A 224 11.13 16.49 9.04
N ALA A 225 11.77 16.65 10.21
CA ALA A 225 11.14 16.64 11.52
C ALA A 225 10.77 18.08 11.95
N ARG A 226 9.90 18.22 12.96
CA ARG A 226 9.34 19.49 13.42
C ARG A 226 9.98 20.06 14.69
N GLY A 227 11.02 19.42 15.23
CA GLY A 227 11.66 19.87 16.46
C GLY A 227 10.77 19.73 17.71
N LEU A 228 9.71 18.92 17.66
CA LEU A 228 8.77 18.76 18.77
C LEU A 228 9.44 18.11 19.97
N ARG A 229 9.16 18.65 21.17
CA ARG A 229 9.68 18.17 22.46
C ARG A 229 8.59 17.67 23.40
N ASP A 230 7.34 18.00 23.12
CA ASP A 230 6.16 17.62 23.89
C ASP A 230 4.92 17.52 22.98
N GLY A 231 3.77 17.18 23.56
CA GLY A 231 2.47 17.14 22.88
C GLY A 231 2.17 15.84 22.13
N GLY A 232 0.93 15.72 21.66
CA GLY A 232 0.40 14.49 21.06
C GLY A 232 1.03 14.08 19.72
N TYR A 233 1.78 14.97 19.08
CA TYR A 233 2.49 14.70 17.82
C TYR A 233 3.96 14.34 18.00
N LEU A 234 4.49 14.38 19.23
CA LEU A 234 5.88 14.04 19.53
C LEU A 234 6.26 12.64 19.00
N THR A 235 5.36 11.66 19.10
CA THR A 235 5.62 10.30 18.64
C THR A 235 5.91 10.23 17.15
N GLY A 236 5.20 10.99 16.31
CA GLY A 236 5.48 11.05 14.86
C GLY A 236 6.85 11.66 14.58
N ASP A 237 7.24 12.65 15.38
CA ASP A 237 8.51 13.35 15.25
C ASP A 237 9.67 12.44 15.66
N GLU A 238 9.50 11.69 16.74
CA GLU A 238 10.45 10.66 17.17
C GLU A 238 10.62 9.56 16.11
N TRP A 239 9.55 9.16 15.42
CA TRP A 239 9.66 8.18 14.34
C TRP A 239 10.55 8.68 13.19
N ILE A 240 10.39 9.94 12.78
CA ILE A 240 11.22 10.55 11.72
C ILE A 240 12.68 10.66 12.18
N ARG A 241 12.94 11.12 13.42
CA ARG A 241 14.30 11.19 13.98
C ARG A 241 14.97 9.83 14.07
N LYS A 242 14.25 8.81 14.56
CA LYS A 242 14.74 7.42 14.64
C LYS A 242 15.02 6.86 13.25
N ALA A 243 14.15 7.12 12.27
CA ALA A 243 14.38 6.73 10.88
C ALA A 243 15.66 7.38 10.31
N ALA A 244 15.91 8.67 10.59
CA ALA A 244 17.14 9.35 10.20
C ALA A 244 18.39 8.72 10.83
N GLU A 245 18.34 8.46 12.15
CA GLU A 245 19.43 7.82 12.87
C GLU A 245 19.73 6.41 12.34
N THR A 246 18.70 5.58 12.16
CA THR A 246 18.82 4.24 11.59
C THR A 246 19.40 4.28 10.18
N THR A 247 18.91 5.19 9.33
CA THR A 247 19.36 5.34 7.95
C THR A 247 20.83 5.76 7.86
N ARG A 248 21.25 6.70 8.73
CA ARG A 248 22.66 7.10 8.86
C ARG A 248 23.54 5.92 9.30
N ARG A 249 23.10 5.13 10.29
CA ARG A 249 23.82 3.94 10.75
C ARG A 249 23.93 2.85 9.68
N SER A 250 22.98 2.82 8.75
CA SER A 250 23.01 1.94 7.57
C SER A 250 23.91 2.43 6.43
N GLY A 251 24.59 3.58 6.59
CA GLY A 251 25.62 4.07 5.65
C GLY A 251 25.14 5.10 4.62
N PHE A 252 23.89 5.56 4.70
CA PHE A 252 23.41 6.64 3.83
C PHE A 252 23.95 8.00 4.27
N GLU A 253 24.21 8.86 3.29
CA GLU A 253 24.36 10.29 3.55
C GLU A 253 22.99 10.85 3.97
N THR A 254 22.86 11.21 5.25
CA THR A 254 21.57 11.53 5.87
C THR A 254 21.52 12.96 6.39
N VAL A 255 20.60 13.75 5.85
CA VAL A 255 20.21 15.08 6.33
C VAL A 255 18.96 14.95 7.18
N LEU A 256 18.99 15.52 8.39
CA LEU A 256 17.84 15.69 9.25
C LEU A 256 17.65 17.19 9.46
N ASP A 257 16.50 17.73 9.06
CA ASP A 257 16.00 19.00 9.59
C ASP A 257 15.15 18.70 10.82
N ASP A 258 15.44 19.38 11.93
CA ASP A 258 14.73 19.24 13.21
C ASP A 258 14.14 20.59 13.63
N SER A 259 13.76 21.41 12.64
CA SER A 259 13.21 22.75 12.79
C SER A 259 11.69 22.73 12.64
N ALA A 260 10.98 23.70 13.23
CA ALA A 260 9.52 23.73 13.13
C ALA A 260 8.98 23.89 11.69
N PRO A 261 9.59 24.71 10.80
CA PRO A 261 9.23 24.77 9.38
C PRO A 261 9.76 23.56 8.62
N THR A 262 9.07 23.19 7.53
CA THR A 262 9.58 22.19 6.57
C THR A 262 10.81 22.72 5.81
N PHE A 263 11.51 21.84 5.11
CA PHE A 263 12.59 22.24 4.20
C PHE A 263 12.14 23.41 3.32
N SER A 264 12.94 24.47 3.26
CA SER A 264 12.61 25.62 2.40
C SER A 264 12.58 25.26 0.92
N ALA A 265 11.81 25.99 0.10
CA ALA A 265 11.79 25.81 -1.35
C ALA A 265 13.18 25.98 -2.03
N GLY A 266 14.08 26.74 -1.40
CA GLY A 266 15.47 26.91 -1.82
C GLY A 266 16.39 25.74 -1.46
N PHE A 267 15.97 24.83 -0.60
CA PHE A 267 16.82 23.73 -0.13
C PHE A 267 17.19 22.78 -1.28
N PRO A 268 18.49 22.49 -1.51
CA PRO A 268 18.97 21.75 -2.69
C PRO A 268 18.77 20.23 -2.54
N LEU A 269 17.52 19.81 -2.47
CA LEU A 269 17.14 18.40 -2.43
C LEU A 269 17.54 17.72 -3.76
N SER A 270 18.51 16.81 -3.70
CA SER A 270 19.09 16.15 -4.89
C SER A 270 19.35 14.67 -4.63
N GLN A 271 19.30 13.86 -5.69
CA GLN A 271 19.58 12.43 -5.64
C GLN A 271 18.87 11.70 -4.49
N VAL A 272 17.57 11.96 -4.31
CA VAL A 272 16.80 11.44 -3.18
C VAL A 272 16.66 9.93 -3.32
N GLY A 273 17.22 9.19 -2.37
CA GLY A 273 16.98 7.75 -2.20
C GLY A 273 15.92 7.48 -1.13
N LEU A 274 15.93 8.26 -0.05
CA LEU A 274 14.98 8.14 1.04
C LEU A 274 14.46 9.52 1.45
N TYR A 275 13.15 9.64 1.65
CA TYR A 275 12.53 10.84 2.19
C TYR A 275 11.49 10.47 3.25
N ALA A 276 11.50 11.14 4.40
CA ALA A 276 10.38 11.12 5.34
C ALA A 276 10.16 12.49 5.97
N GLY A 277 8.93 13.00 5.96
CA GLY A 277 8.66 14.35 6.49
C GLY A 277 7.24 14.61 6.97
N TRP A 278 7.04 15.74 7.64
CA TRP A 278 5.74 16.27 8.03
C TRP A 278 5.07 17.09 6.93
N TYR A 279 3.74 17.00 6.77
CA TYR A 279 3.02 17.81 5.80
C TYR A 279 2.94 19.29 6.12
N ASP A 280 2.69 20.05 5.05
CA ASP A 280 2.04 21.35 5.05
C ASP A 280 0.67 21.21 4.35
N GLY A 281 -0.20 22.22 4.41
CA GLY A 281 -1.55 22.18 3.83
C GLY A 281 -1.64 21.94 2.31
N GLY A 282 -0.50 21.89 1.62
CA GLY A 282 -0.33 21.51 0.22
C GLY A 282 1.13 21.18 -0.09
N VAL A 283 1.45 20.98 -1.37
CA VAL A 283 2.83 20.81 -1.84
C VAL A 283 3.68 22.00 -1.38
N SER A 284 4.77 21.72 -0.68
CA SER A 284 5.64 22.75 -0.08
C SER A 284 7.12 22.40 -0.22
N GLY A 285 7.96 23.37 0.13
CA GLY A 285 9.40 23.17 0.21
C GLY A 285 10.02 22.81 -1.14
N PRO A 286 11.05 21.94 -1.20
CA PRO A 286 11.72 21.59 -2.45
C PRO A 286 10.79 20.95 -3.49
N PHE A 287 9.62 20.46 -3.09
CA PHE A 287 8.65 19.80 -3.98
C PHE A 287 7.82 20.77 -4.82
N GLU A 288 7.87 22.08 -4.53
CA GLU A 288 7.29 23.12 -5.40
C GLU A 288 8.06 23.29 -6.72
N ARG A 289 9.26 22.70 -6.81
CA ARG A 289 10.06 22.74 -8.04
C ARG A 289 9.45 21.82 -9.08
N GLU A 290 9.47 22.26 -10.34
CA GLU A 290 9.02 21.47 -11.50
C GLU A 290 9.66 20.07 -11.54
N ARG A 291 10.91 19.96 -11.10
CA ARG A 291 11.62 18.69 -11.02
C ARG A 291 12.36 18.53 -9.71
N VAL A 292 12.02 17.46 -9.01
CA VAL A 292 12.78 16.93 -7.87
C VAL A 292 13.39 15.58 -8.28
N GLU A 293 14.69 15.44 -8.05
CA GLU A 293 15.42 14.25 -8.46
C GLU A 293 15.30 13.13 -7.41
N PHE A 294 14.32 12.26 -7.62
CA PHE A 294 14.25 10.96 -6.96
C PHE A 294 15.02 9.91 -7.78
N LEU A 295 15.93 9.19 -7.13
CA LEU A 295 16.64 8.09 -7.77
C LEU A 295 15.71 6.86 -7.95
N PRO A 296 16.03 5.96 -8.88
CA PRO A 296 15.26 4.72 -9.04
C PRO A 296 15.11 3.95 -7.72
N GLY A 297 13.88 3.50 -7.45
CA GLY A 297 13.51 2.77 -6.23
C GLY A 297 13.45 3.62 -4.96
N ALA A 298 13.59 4.94 -5.06
CA ALA A 298 13.48 5.82 -3.91
C ALA A 298 12.16 5.62 -3.15
N VAL A 299 12.26 5.71 -1.82
CA VAL A 299 11.11 5.57 -0.91
C VAL A 299 10.84 6.92 -0.27
N ALA A 300 9.61 7.41 -0.44
CA ALA A 300 9.16 8.65 0.16
C ALA A 300 7.98 8.37 1.10
N TYR A 301 8.01 8.98 2.27
CA TYR A 301 6.92 8.95 3.25
C TYR A 301 6.59 10.36 3.69
N HIS A 302 5.30 10.69 3.76
CA HIS A 302 4.87 12.01 4.19
C HIS A 302 3.68 11.88 5.14
N LEU A 303 3.80 12.43 6.35
CA LEU A 303 2.71 12.47 7.31
C LEU A 303 1.72 13.55 6.88
N HIS A 304 0.71 13.21 6.07
CA HIS A 304 -0.28 14.16 5.55
C HIS A 304 -1.73 13.72 5.83
N SER A 305 -2.46 14.56 6.56
CA SER A 305 -3.91 14.41 6.79
C SER A 305 -4.71 14.64 5.52
N PHE A 306 -5.73 13.83 5.24
CA PHE A 306 -6.54 13.90 4.01
C PHE A 306 -5.74 13.71 2.70
N SER A 307 -4.52 13.18 2.80
CA SER A 307 -3.66 12.83 1.67
C SER A 307 -4.27 11.78 0.76
N ALA A 308 -3.73 11.70 -0.47
CA ALA A 308 -4.19 10.80 -1.52
C ALA A 308 -5.70 10.92 -1.84
N HIS A 309 -6.26 12.13 -1.66
CA HIS A 309 -7.60 12.45 -2.14
C HIS A 309 -7.73 12.20 -3.64
N THR A 310 -6.67 12.42 -4.41
CA THR A 310 -6.55 12.06 -5.83
C THR A 310 -5.16 11.50 -6.10
N LEU A 311 -4.98 10.69 -7.13
CA LEU A 311 -3.64 10.36 -7.65
C LEU A 311 -3.47 10.85 -9.09
N ARG A 312 -4.44 11.62 -9.61
CA ARG A 312 -4.50 12.10 -11.00
C ARG A 312 -4.04 13.54 -11.16
N SER A 313 -3.45 14.13 -10.12
CA SER A 313 -2.95 15.50 -10.12
C SER A 313 -1.49 15.52 -9.70
N ALA A 314 -0.69 16.34 -10.38
CA ALA A 314 0.70 16.61 -10.00
C ALA A 314 0.83 17.69 -8.90
N ASP A 315 -0.23 18.48 -8.69
CA ASP A 315 -0.18 19.70 -7.87
C ASP A 315 -1.12 19.63 -6.64
N LYS A 316 -1.80 18.49 -6.45
CA LYS A 316 -2.70 18.25 -5.33
C LYS A 316 -2.18 17.08 -4.50
N ASN A 317 -2.61 17.06 -3.24
CA ASN A 317 -2.16 16.20 -2.13
C ASN A 317 -0.80 16.57 -1.53
#